data_AF-W9AUV3-F1
#
_entry.id   AF-W9AUV3-F1
#
_cell.length_a   1.000
_cell.length_b   1.000
_cell.length_c   1.000
_cell.angle_alpha   90.00
_cell.angle_beta   90.00
_cell.angle_gamma   90.00
#
_symmetry.space_group_name_H-M   'P 1'
#
loop_
_entity.id
_entity.type
_entity.pdbx_description
1 polymer ?
#
loop_
_entity_poly.entity_id
_entity_poly.type
_entity_poly.pdbx_seq_one_letter_code
_entity_poly.pdbx_strand_id
1 'polypeptide(L)'
;MPSYPVQPPVPASPAPAGPVPTATGTVTTVVNWSGADCIDITAPNPNAAGILETANFCGGSAQFQISPTSGAQMVGADPNIGSANAASCEILSGRLVDSGTLGDGHDINCLTRFDALR
;
A
#
# COMPACT_ATOMS: atom_id res chain seq x y z
N MET A 1 31.54 2.04 60.90
CA MET A 1 31.16 1.86 59.47
C MET A 1 29.73 1.33 59.46
N PRO A 2 28.69 2.11 59.10
CA PRO A 2 27.33 1.58 59.03
C PRO A 2 27.14 0.78 57.73
N SER A 3 26.69 -0.46 57.86
CA SER A 3 26.35 -1.35 56.74
C SER A 3 24.96 -1.04 56.22
N TYR A 4 24.83 -0.67 54.94
CA TYR A 4 23.54 -0.49 54.28
C TYR A 4 23.04 -1.83 53.69
N PRO A 5 21.78 -2.22 53.88
CA PRO A 5 21.23 -3.39 53.22
C PRO A 5 21.01 -3.12 51.73
N VAL A 6 21.47 -4.05 50.89
CA VAL A 6 21.22 -4.05 49.44
C VAL A 6 19.76 -4.42 49.18
N GLN A 7 19.02 -3.51 48.54
CA GLN A 7 17.61 -3.68 48.21
C GLN A 7 17.48 -4.50 46.90
N PRO A 8 16.64 -5.54 46.83
CA PRO A 8 16.45 -6.33 45.60
C PRO A 8 15.72 -5.52 44.52
N PRO A 9 15.94 -5.82 43.22
CA PRO A 9 15.27 -5.11 42.13
C PRO A 9 13.77 -5.39 42.16
N VAL A 10 12.99 -4.31 42.19
CA VAL A 10 11.52 -4.33 42.06
C VAL A 10 11.16 -4.85 40.66
N PRO A 11 10.23 -5.81 40.51
CA PRO A 11 9.70 -6.18 39.20
C PRO A 11 9.00 -4.97 38.58
N ALA A 12 9.49 -4.53 37.41
CA ALA A 12 8.82 -3.51 36.62
C ALA A 12 7.44 -4.05 36.20
N SER A 13 6.38 -3.37 36.63
CA SER A 13 5.03 -3.63 36.13
C SER A 13 5.00 -3.24 34.63
N PRO A 14 4.34 -4.02 33.74
CA PRO A 14 4.14 -3.61 32.37
C PRO A 14 3.38 -2.28 32.36
N ALA A 15 3.92 -1.28 31.66
CA ALA A 15 3.21 -0.03 31.41
C ALA A 15 1.86 -0.34 30.73
N PRO A 16 0.80 0.43 31.00
CA PRO A 16 -0.44 0.33 30.25
C PRO A 16 -0.10 0.50 28.77
N ALA A 17 -0.46 -0.51 27.96
CA ALA A 17 -0.45 -0.35 26.52
C ALA A 17 -1.33 0.87 26.20
N GLY A 18 -0.70 1.98 25.81
CA GLY A 18 -1.41 3.09 25.21
C GLY A 18 -2.24 2.59 24.02
N PRO A 19 -3.26 3.33 23.58
CA PRO A 19 -4.05 2.94 22.43
C PRO A 19 -3.10 2.57 21.29
N VAL A 20 -3.16 1.32 20.83
CA VAL A 20 -2.50 0.92 19.60
C VAL A 20 -2.99 1.91 18.56
N PRO A 21 -2.10 2.68 17.89
CA PRO A 21 -2.56 3.53 16.82
C PRO A 21 -3.17 2.59 15.79
N THR A 22 -4.50 2.59 15.70
CA THR A 22 -5.20 2.13 14.50
C THR A 22 -4.60 2.96 13.39
N ALA A 23 -3.66 2.39 12.64
CA ALA A 23 -3.10 3.07 11.49
C ALA A 23 -4.25 3.24 10.48
N THR A 24 -4.98 4.34 10.60
CA THR A 24 -5.61 5.04 9.48
C THR A 24 -4.46 5.67 8.68
N GLY A 25 -3.61 4.81 8.11
CA GLY A 25 -2.44 5.20 7.35
C GLY A 25 -2.82 5.41 5.90
N THR A 26 -2.35 6.49 5.30
CA THR A 26 -2.47 6.69 3.85
C THR A 26 -1.73 5.56 3.14
N VAL A 27 -2.44 4.90 2.24
CA VAL A 27 -1.95 3.85 1.37
C VAL A 27 -1.46 4.48 0.08
N THR A 28 -0.16 4.43 -0.13
CA THR A 28 0.47 4.87 -1.37
C THR A 28 0.62 3.68 -2.30
N THR A 29 0.11 3.82 -3.51
CA THR A 29 0.29 2.87 -4.60
C THR A 29 1.12 3.54 -5.68
N VAL A 30 2.11 2.84 -6.22
CA VAL A 30 2.92 3.31 -7.34
C VAL A 30 2.78 2.31 -8.47
N VAL A 31 2.54 2.82 -9.67
CA VAL A 31 2.54 2.06 -10.92
C VAL A 31 3.68 2.60 -11.78
N ASN A 32 4.52 1.73 -12.32
CA ASN A 32 5.56 2.10 -13.26
C ASN A 32 5.39 1.29 -14.55
N TRP A 33 5.67 1.90 -15.70
CA TRP A 33 5.61 1.22 -16.98
C TRP A 33 6.66 1.75 -17.95
N SER A 34 6.91 0.97 -19.00
CA SER A 34 7.85 1.32 -20.06
C SER A 34 7.35 0.82 -21.42
N GLY A 35 7.83 1.43 -22.50
CA GLY A 35 7.50 1.03 -23.87
C GLY A 35 6.22 1.66 -24.45
N ALA A 36 5.39 2.29 -23.62
CA ALA A 36 4.27 3.12 -24.06
C ALA A 36 4.30 4.50 -23.38
N ASP A 37 3.84 5.51 -24.11
CA ASP A 37 3.76 6.88 -23.59
C ASP A 37 2.74 7.00 -22.46
N CYS A 38 1.58 6.33 -22.63
CA CYS A 38 0.48 6.34 -21.68
C CYS A 38 -0.15 4.94 -21.56
N ILE A 39 -0.66 4.62 -20.37
CA ILE A 39 -1.45 3.42 -20.10
C ILE A 39 -2.72 3.80 -19.31
N ASP A 40 -3.74 2.95 -19.40
CA ASP A 40 -4.93 3.09 -18.56
C ASP A 40 -4.70 2.39 -17.22
N ILE A 41 -5.00 3.08 -16.13
CA ILE A 41 -4.84 2.54 -14.78
C ILE A 41 -6.18 2.66 -14.06
N THR A 42 -6.67 1.52 -13.55
CA THR A 42 -7.83 1.47 -12.68
C THR A 42 -7.37 1.55 -11.23
N ALA A 43 -7.77 2.59 -10.51
CA ALA A 43 -7.43 2.77 -9.10
C ALA A 43 -8.62 3.33 -8.31
N PRO A 44 -8.67 3.17 -6.98
CA PRO A 44 -9.71 3.79 -6.16
C PRO A 44 -9.64 5.32 -6.26
N ASN A 45 -10.81 5.97 -6.35
CA ASN A 45 -10.87 7.42 -6.38
C ASN A 45 -10.57 7.98 -4.97
N PRO A 46 -9.57 8.88 -4.83
CA PRO A 46 -9.21 9.45 -3.52
C PRO A 46 -10.30 10.37 -2.92
N ASN A 47 -11.16 10.94 -3.77
CA ASN A 47 -12.24 11.85 -3.39
C ASN A 47 -13.60 11.14 -3.22
N ALA A 48 -13.73 9.90 -3.69
CA ALA A 48 -14.96 9.12 -3.63
C ALA A 48 -14.69 7.67 -3.18
N ALA A 49 -14.77 7.45 -1.87
CA ALA A 49 -14.52 6.14 -1.28
C ALA A 49 -15.45 5.06 -1.88
N GLY A 50 -14.86 3.95 -2.32
CA GLY A 50 -15.59 2.81 -2.88
C GLY A 50 -15.86 2.90 -4.39
N ILE A 51 -15.45 3.99 -5.05
CA ILE A 51 -15.48 4.10 -6.52
C ILE A 51 -14.09 3.74 -7.07
N LEU A 52 -14.06 2.83 -8.04
CA LEU A 52 -12.88 2.61 -8.88
C LEU A 52 -13.00 3.50 -10.11
N GLU A 53 -11.92 4.15 -10.48
CA GLU A 53 -11.83 5.01 -11.64
C GLU A 53 -10.71 4.52 -12.54
N THR A 54 -11.01 4.42 -13.83
CA THR A 54 -10.01 4.15 -14.87
C THR A 54 -9.67 5.46 -15.54
N ALA A 55 -8.40 5.85 -15.49
CA ALA A 55 -7.91 7.05 -16.15
C ALA A 55 -6.61 6.75 -16.90
N ASN A 56 -6.35 7.54 -17.94
CA ASN A 56 -5.15 7.43 -18.75
C ASN A 56 -4.01 8.24 -18.13
N PHE A 57 -2.89 7.59 -17.83
CA PHE A 57 -1.72 8.22 -17.24
C PHE A 57 -0.53 8.13 -18.19
N CYS A 58 0.21 9.23 -18.30
CA CYS A 58 1.37 9.35 -19.19
C CYS A 58 2.64 9.66 -18.40
N GLY A 59 3.80 9.26 -18.94
CA GLY A 59 5.11 9.58 -18.35
C GLY A 59 5.81 8.44 -17.62
N GLY A 60 5.37 7.19 -17.82
CA GLY A 60 6.06 6.00 -17.32
C GLY A 60 5.89 5.69 -15.83
N SER A 61 5.17 6.55 -15.08
CA SER A 61 4.82 6.28 -13.68
C SER A 61 3.57 7.05 -13.24
N ALA A 62 2.83 6.48 -12.29
CA ALA A 62 1.68 7.10 -11.63
C ALA A 62 1.68 6.73 -10.15
N GLN A 63 1.24 7.66 -9.31
CA GLN A 63 1.15 7.45 -7.87
C GLN A 63 -0.25 7.82 -7.36
N PHE A 64 -0.82 6.94 -6.55
CA PHE A 64 -2.14 7.09 -5.94
C PHE A 64 -2.01 7.04 -4.43
N GLN A 65 -2.67 7.96 -3.73
CA GLN A 65 -2.70 8.00 -2.27
C GLN A 65 -4.14 7.93 -1.79
N ILE A 66 -4.46 6.85 -1.07
CA ILE A 66 -5.80 6.59 -0.53
C ILE A 66 -5.70 6.57 0.98
N SER A 67 -6.59 7.30 1.66
CA SER A 67 -6.71 7.23 3.12
C SER A 67 -7.95 6.39 3.45
N PRO A 68 -7.82 5.06 3.57
CA PRO A 68 -8.97 4.18 3.77
C PRO A 68 -9.64 4.46 5.12
N THR A 69 -10.96 4.59 5.10
CA THR A 69 -11.78 4.80 6.31
C THR A 69 -12.30 3.47 6.89
N SER A 70 -12.19 2.38 6.12
CA SER A 70 -12.55 1.03 6.54
C SER A 70 -11.58 0.00 5.95
N GLY A 71 -11.45 -1.15 6.61
CA GLY A 71 -10.68 -2.30 6.09
C GLY A 71 -11.23 -2.83 4.77
N ALA A 72 -12.55 -2.75 4.59
CA ALA A 72 -13.25 -3.20 3.40
C ALA A 72 -12.97 -2.35 2.13
N GLN A 73 -12.40 -1.15 2.29
CA GLN A 73 -12.15 -0.21 1.19
C GLN A 73 -11.03 -0.72 0.29
N MET A 74 -11.23 -0.56 -1.03
CA MET A 74 -10.22 -0.91 -2.03
C MET A 74 -9.05 0.08 -1.99
N VAL A 75 -7.85 -0.46 -2.16
CA VAL A 75 -6.56 0.23 -2.28
C VAL A 75 -5.73 -0.47 -3.36
N GLY A 76 -4.70 0.18 -3.89
CA GLY A 76 -3.89 -0.38 -4.98
C GLY A 76 -4.27 0.15 -6.34
N ALA A 77 -3.85 -0.56 -7.36
CA ALA A 77 -4.06 -0.23 -8.76
C ALA A 77 -4.09 -1.50 -9.62
N ASP A 78 -4.78 -1.40 -10.73
CA ASP A 78 -4.93 -2.41 -11.76
C ASP A 78 -4.56 -1.75 -13.11
N PRO A 79 -3.25 -1.74 -13.46
CA PRO A 79 -2.77 -1.17 -14.71
C PRO A 79 -3.03 -2.09 -15.91
N ASN A 80 -3.69 -1.56 -16.93
CA ASN A 80 -3.79 -2.23 -18.22
C ASN A 80 -2.51 -2.01 -19.02
N ILE A 81 -1.68 -3.05 -19.14
CA ILE A 81 -0.40 -2.97 -19.85
C ILE A 81 -0.56 -2.55 -21.32
N GLY A 82 -1.69 -2.85 -21.98
CA GLY A 82 -2.00 -2.40 -23.33
C GLY A 82 -0.86 -2.64 -24.32
N SER A 83 -0.27 -1.54 -24.81
CA SER A 83 0.89 -1.54 -25.71
C SER A 83 2.24 -1.31 -25.01
N ALA A 84 2.28 -1.19 -23.69
CA ALA A 84 3.51 -1.06 -22.92
C ALA A 84 4.29 -2.38 -22.95
N ASN A 85 5.62 -2.31 -22.89
CA ASN A 85 6.50 -3.48 -22.90
C ASN A 85 6.55 -4.16 -21.54
N ALA A 86 6.41 -3.39 -20.46
CA ALA A 86 6.43 -3.86 -19.09
C ALA A 86 5.68 -2.89 -18.20
N ALA A 87 5.02 -3.41 -17.18
CA ALA A 87 4.48 -2.61 -16.10
C ALA A 87 4.69 -3.31 -14.74
N SER A 88 4.69 -2.52 -13.69
CA SER A 88 4.70 -2.99 -12.32
C SER A 88 3.80 -2.11 -11.48
N CYS A 89 3.25 -2.68 -10.41
CA CYS A 89 2.51 -1.93 -9.44
C CYS A 89 2.77 -2.41 -8.01
N GLU A 90 2.78 -1.48 -7.08
CA GLU A 90 3.23 -1.69 -5.71
C GLU A 90 2.40 -0.88 -4.72
N ILE A 91 1.94 -1.54 -3.64
CA ILE A 91 1.33 -0.90 -2.48
C ILE A 91 2.33 -0.80 -1.32
N LEU A 92 2.42 0.37 -0.67
CA LEU A 92 3.05 0.59 0.64
C LEU A 92 4.51 0.11 0.76
N SER A 93 5.39 0.54 -0.15
CA SER A 93 6.83 0.18 -0.09
C SER A 93 7.08 -1.33 0.06
N GLY A 94 6.38 -2.14 -0.75
CA GLY A 94 6.66 -3.57 -0.90
C GLY A 94 5.62 -4.51 -0.29
N ARG A 95 4.46 -3.99 0.15
CA ARG A 95 3.46 -4.82 0.85
C ARG A 95 2.63 -5.68 -0.10
N LEU A 96 2.40 -5.20 -1.31
CA LEU A 96 1.86 -6.00 -2.42
C LEU A 96 2.51 -5.48 -3.69
N VAL A 97 3.30 -6.32 -4.35
CA VAL A 97 4.07 -5.98 -5.55
C VAL A 97 3.69 -6.98 -6.62
N ASP A 98 3.31 -6.47 -7.79
CA ASP A 98 3.08 -7.28 -8.96
C ASP A 98 3.73 -6.65 -10.19
N SER A 99 4.19 -7.47 -11.13
CA SER A 99 4.88 -7.01 -12.33
C SER A 99 4.78 -8.00 -13.46
N GLY A 100 4.71 -7.48 -14.68
CA GLY A 100 4.59 -8.27 -15.90
C GLY A 100 5.14 -7.54 -17.12
N THR A 101 5.22 -8.29 -18.21
CA THR A 101 5.79 -7.90 -19.49
C THR A 101 4.85 -8.25 -20.62
N LEU A 102 4.90 -7.50 -21.72
CA LEU A 102 4.00 -7.74 -22.83
C LEU A 102 4.18 -9.14 -23.40
N GLY A 103 3.08 -9.91 -23.42
CA GLY A 103 3.05 -11.25 -24.00
C GLY A 103 3.44 -12.38 -23.03
N ASP A 104 3.66 -12.10 -21.74
CA ASP A 104 3.84 -13.15 -20.73
C ASP A 104 2.52 -13.79 -20.27
N GLY A 105 1.38 -13.16 -20.61
CA GLY A 105 0.04 -13.62 -20.24
C GLY A 105 -0.34 -13.32 -18.79
N HIS A 106 0.45 -12.50 -18.09
CA HIS A 106 0.22 -12.09 -16.71
C HIS A 106 -0.56 -10.77 -16.66
N ASP A 107 -1.65 -10.77 -15.92
CA ASP A 107 -2.45 -9.57 -15.65
C ASP A 107 -1.92 -8.90 -14.38
N ILE A 108 -1.38 -7.69 -14.52
CA ILE A 108 -0.70 -7.00 -13.43
C ILE A 108 -1.74 -6.36 -12.55
N ASN A 109 -1.88 -6.84 -11.32
CA ASN A 109 -2.92 -6.35 -10.43
C ASN A 109 -2.43 -6.30 -8.98
N CYS A 110 -2.40 -5.08 -8.44
CA CYS A 110 -2.19 -4.85 -7.02
C CYS A 110 -3.40 -4.24 -6.33
N LEU A 111 -4.58 -4.29 -6.95
CA LEU A 111 -5.83 -3.84 -6.37
C LEU A 111 -6.34 -4.85 -5.33
N THR A 112 -6.49 -4.41 -4.09
CA THR A 112 -6.93 -5.26 -2.97
C THR A 112 -7.72 -4.48 -1.93
N ARG A 113 -8.29 -5.17 -0.94
CA ARG A 113 -8.93 -4.53 0.21
C ARG A 113 -7.88 -4.15 1.24
N PHE A 114 -8.09 -3.04 1.94
CA PHE A 114 -7.14 -2.58 2.96
C PHE A 114 -6.95 -3.58 4.12
N ASP A 115 -7.99 -4.33 4.49
CA ASP A 115 -7.91 -5.38 5.51
C ASP A 115 -7.12 -6.61 5.06
N ALA A 116 -7.04 -6.88 3.75
CA ALA A 116 -6.25 -7.97 3.20
C ALA A 116 -4.73 -7.70 3.22
N LEU A 117 -4.32 -6.45 3.52
CA LEU A 117 -2.91 -6.05 3.66
C LEU A 117 -2.36 -6.22 5.09
N ARG A 118 -3.16 -6.74 6.04
CA ARG A 118 -2.81 -6.85 7.46
C ARG A 118 -2.36 -8.24 7.88
#